data_AF-A0A925JVX0-F1
#
_entry.id   AF-A0A925JVX0-F1
#
_cell.length_a   1.000
_cell.length_b   1.000
_cell.length_c   1.000
_cell.angle_alpha   90.00
_cell.angle_beta   90.00
_cell.angle_gamma   90.00
#
_symmetry.space_group_name_H-M   'P 1'
#
loop_
_entity.id
_entity.type
_entity.pdbx_description
1 polymer ?
#
loop_
_entity_poly.entity_id
_entity_poly.type
_entity_poly.pdbx_seq_one_letter_code
_entity_poly.pdbx_strand_id
1 'polypeptide(L)'
;MTAAALGFAADYIATEQRPLQFDMDPLDAADPRREAALKATVSKMDVAVSAYLAKKGLNGRVHAGLSPGYWQGAVIMGVYALAGQEAPQAMMAPSLSAKGKVLWDKIRTVPPTLRQYTGRGAYSGFVDNNNTVGNTDPVGPRSTVRMVAPPPGVAAPTEAPYSRWLPPEGDELWKARRRKQVHTHVPWGLIGGDTAGQDPTPGNTTGATNLSDQIEAEMRDRYGMVFTCEPTMSDIATYTHGMIQAIYKAYALGPSCAPYEIAVGDLTKKMASCLTCTLFMHAVGYPPNSIHLGSGESWAPLFAPYNPDGPTEPNEIGVIRDLNNAWYERCRAWLKMGLEILDDAHIAPGHRASREAVAAYLKAHDTEPTLSGILILDAVTVHEPELNRISRTLQ
;
A
#
# COMPACT_ATOMS: atom_id res chain seq x y z
N MET A 1 11.12 -2.87 -6.14
CA MET A 1 10.71 -2.45 -4.78
C MET A 1 11.89 -2.04 -3.89
N THR A 2 12.92 -2.87 -3.66
CA THR A 2 14.08 -2.50 -2.81
C THR A 2 14.70 -1.14 -3.15
N ALA A 3 14.97 -0.86 -4.44
CA ALA A 3 15.45 0.44 -4.87
C ALA A 3 14.50 1.58 -4.45
N ALA A 4 13.19 1.45 -4.71
CA ALA A 4 12.20 2.44 -4.29
C ALA A 4 12.21 2.67 -2.76
N ALA A 5 12.35 1.61 -1.96
CA ALA A 5 12.44 1.72 -0.50
C ALA A 5 13.67 2.51 -0.03
N LEU A 6 14.84 2.26 -0.64
CA LEU A 6 16.08 2.97 -0.33
C LEU A 6 16.03 4.43 -0.77
N GLY A 7 15.54 4.68 -1.99
CA GLY A 7 15.39 6.04 -2.51
C GLY A 7 14.38 6.85 -1.72
N PHE A 8 13.27 6.25 -1.30
CA PHE A 8 12.33 6.86 -0.36
C PHE A 8 13.01 7.19 0.96
N ALA A 9 13.78 6.26 1.53
CA ALA A 9 14.46 6.49 2.81
C ALA A 9 15.47 7.65 2.75
N ALA A 10 16.28 7.72 1.69
CA ALA A 10 17.23 8.81 1.50
C ALA A 10 16.53 10.15 1.23
N ASP A 11 15.49 10.18 0.39
CA ASP A 11 14.69 11.38 0.10
C ASP A 11 13.98 11.90 1.35
N TYR A 12 13.39 11.00 2.14
CA TYR A 12 12.76 11.32 3.43
C TYR A 12 13.77 11.99 4.37
N ILE A 13 14.92 11.37 4.59
CA ILE A 13 15.93 11.90 5.53
C ILE A 13 16.46 13.25 5.04
N ALA A 14 16.71 13.39 3.74
CA ALA A 14 17.21 14.63 3.15
C ALA A 14 16.19 15.78 3.23
N THR A 15 14.92 15.48 3.02
CA THR A 15 13.82 16.47 3.01
C THR A 15 13.36 16.83 4.42
N GLU A 16 13.14 15.83 5.26
CA GLU A 16 12.56 15.99 6.59
C GLU A 16 13.61 16.27 7.67
N GLN A 17 14.90 16.12 7.33
CA GLN A 17 16.04 16.31 8.25
C GLN A 17 15.92 15.51 9.56
N ARG A 18 15.26 14.35 9.51
CA ARG A 18 15.06 13.45 10.65
C ARG A 18 15.26 11.98 10.26
N PRO A 19 15.61 11.12 11.22
CA PRO A 19 15.70 9.68 10.99
C PRO A 19 14.40 9.07 10.45
N LEU A 20 14.52 8.09 9.56
CA LEU A 20 13.38 7.27 9.13
C LEU A 20 13.25 6.02 10.02
N GLN A 21 12.06 5.78 10.55
CA GLN A 21 11.74 4.58 11.33
C GLN A 21 10.88 3.60 10.50
N PHE A 22 11.27 2.32 10.52
CA PHE A 22 10.42 1.22 10.06
C PHE A 22 9.95 0.38 11.25
N ASP A 23 8.64 0.25 11.36
CA ASP A 23 7.95 -0.27 12.53
C ASP A 23 7.52 -1.72 12.36
N MET A 24 7.56 -2.45 13.47
CA MET A 24 6.78 -3.68 13.67
C MET A 24 5.65 -3.46 14.65
N ASP A 25 4.61 -4.29 14.54
CA ASP A 25 3.54 -4.34 15.54
C ASP A 25 4.12 -4.76 16.90
N PRO A 26 3.78 -4.07 18.01
CA PRO A 26 4.16 -4.49 19.36
C PRO A 26 3.80 -5.95 19.69
N LEU A 27 2.71 -6.48 19.13
CA LEU A 27 2.34 -7.89 19.27
C LEU A 27 3.29 -8.83 18.53
N ASP A 28 3.80 -8.39 17.36
CA ASP A 28 4.82 -9.14 16.61
C ASP A 28 6.18 -9.10 17.33
N ALA A 29 6.46 -8.06 18.11
CA ALA A 29 7.71 -7.90 18.86
C ALA A 29 7.84 -8.94 20.00
N ALA A 30 6.75 -9.59 20.39
CA ALA A 30 6.79 -10.73 21.30
C ALA A 30 7.50 -11.96 20.70
N ASP A 31 7.67 -12.03 19.38
CA ASP A 31 8.48 -13.04 18.70
C ASP A 31 9.90 -12.49 18.42
N PRO A 32 10.93 -12.93 19.17
CA PRO A 32 12.30 -12.43 19.00
C PRO A 32 12.87 -12.67 17.60
N ARG A 33 12.35 -13.66 16.86
CA ARG A 33 12.81 -13.95 15.49
C ARG A 33 12.34 -12.87 14.53
N ARG A 34 11.10 -12.39 14.68
CA ARG A 34 10.54 -11.29 13.87
C ARG A 34 11.25 -9.98 14.16
N GLU A 35 11.49 -9.69 15.44
CA GLU A 35 12.23 -8.50 15.85
C GLU A 35 13.66 -8.50 15.30
N ALA A 36 14.38 -9.63 15.45
CA ALA A 36 15.73 -9.77 14.91
C ALA A 36 15.76 -9.62 13.38
N ALA A 37 14.78 -10.19 12.66
CA ALA A 37 14.68 -10.07 11.21
C ALA A 37 14.48 -8.60 10.76
N LEU A 38 13.59 -7.87 11.45
CA LEU A 38 13.38 -6.44 11.19
C LEU A 38 14.66 -5.64 11.43
N LYS A 39 15.28 -5.79 12.61
CA LYS A 39 16.53 -5.08 12.97
C LYS A 39 17.64 -5.36 11.97
N ALA A 40 17.83 -6.62 11.59
CA ALA A 40 18.86 -7.01 10.63
C ALA A 40 18.62 -6.38 9.25
N THR A 41 17.39 -6.39 8.76
CA THR A 41 17.05 -5.83 7.45
C THR A 41 17.18 -4.31 7.45
N VAL A 42 16.67 -3.65 8.48
CA VAL A 42 16.75 -2.18 8.58
C VAL A 42 18.19 -1.72 8.79
N SER A 43 19.02 -2.47 9.52
CA SER A 43 20.45 -2.16 9.64
C SER A 43 21.16 -2.20 8.28
N LYS A 44 20.82 -3.13 7.39
CA LYS A 44 21.35 -3.14 6.01
C LYS A 44 20.89 -1.92 5.21
N MET A 45 19.64 -1.51 5.37
CA MET A 45 19.12 -0.29 4.75
C MET A 45 19.87 0.95 5.26
N ASP A 46 20.09 1.04 6.57
CA ASP A 46 20.81 2.13 7.22
C ASP A 46 22.22 2.29 6.65
N VAL A 47 22.99 1.21 6.59
CA VAL A 47 24.35 1.22 6.04
C VAL A 47 24.36 1.76 4.60
N ALA A 48 23.49 1.25 3.73
CA ALA A 48 23.42 1.68 2.34
C ALA A 48 23.00 3.16 2.20
N VAL A 49 21.95 3.58 2.93
CA VAL A 49 21.41 4.94 2.87
C VAL A 49 22.39 5.94 3.48
N SER A 50 22.97 5.67 4.65
CA SER A 50 23.95 6.55 5.29
C SER A 50 25.20 6.70 4.45
N ALA A 51 25.69 5.63 3.80
CA ALA A 51 26.82 5.72 2.87
C ALA A 51 26.53 6.64 1.68
N TYR A 52 25.32 6.58 1.13
CA TYR A 52 24.89 7.49 0.07
C TYR A 52 24.75 8.94 0.55
N LEU A 53 24.10 9.16 1.69
CA LEU A 53 23.91 10.51 2.26
C LEU A 53 25.26 11.17 2.59
N ALA A 54 26.21 10.42 3.15
CA ALA A 54 27.55 10.92 3.46
C ALA A 54 28.29 11.41 2.19
N LYS A 55 28.17 10.69 1.06
CA LYS A 55 28.71 11.13 -0.25
C LYS A 55 28.09 12.45 -0.74
N LYS A 56 26.91 12.82 -0.25
CA LYS A 56 26.19 14.08 -0.55
C LYS A 56 26.37 15.15 0.52
N GLY A 57 27.21 14.91 1.54
CA GLY A 57 27.40 15.85 2.66
C GLY A 57 26.21 15.92 3.62
N LEU A 58 25.32 14.93 3.60
CA LEU A 58 24.17 14.80 4.47
C LEU A 58 24.41 13.72 5.52
N ASN A 59 23.72 13.83 6.66
CA ASN A 59 23.75 12.84 7.72
C ASN A 59 22.33 12.38 8.05
N GLY A 60 22.18 11.10 8.37
CA GLY A 60 20.94 10.56 8.88
C GLY A 60 21.00 9.04 8.96
N ARG A 61 19.92 8.47 9.50
CA ARG A 61 19.83 7.04 9.80
C ARG A 61 18.45 6.49 9.49
N VAL A 62 18.42 5.20 9.19
CA VAL A 62 17.23 4.36 9.14
C VAL A 62 17.28 3.43 10.35
N HIS A 63 16.20 3.33 11.13
CA HIS A 63 16.19 2.45 12.29
C HIS A 63 14.89 1.66 12.43
N ALA A 64 14.99 0.48 13.04
CA ALA A 64 13.83 -0.33 13.36
C ALA A 64 13.14 0.22 14.61
N GLY A 65 11.83 0.20 14.64
CA GLY A 65 11.01 0.66 15.75
C GLY A 65 9.77 -0.20 15.97
N LEU A 66 8.94 0.27 16.88
CA LEU A 66 7.62 -0.29 17.12
C LEU A 66 6.58 0.71 16.65
N SER A 67 5.56 0.21 15.97
CA SER A 67 4.37 1.01 15.71
C SER A 67 3.71 1.32 17.06
N PRO A 68 2.88 2.35 17.12
CA PRO A 68 1.99 2.51 18.26
C PRO A 68 1.20 1.22 18.53
N GLY A 69 0.86 0.99 19.80
CA GLY A 69 0.03 -0.15 20.19
C GLY A 69 -1.34 -0.10 19.53
N TYR A 70 -1.91 -1.27 19.27
CA TYR A 70 -3.25 -1.38 18.72
C TYR A 70 -4.32 -1.40 19.79
N TRP A 71 -5.43 -0.73 19.49
CA TRP A 71 -6.74 -0.97 20.07
C TRP A 71 -7.79 -0.71 18.99
N GLN A 72 -8.96 -1.34 19.10
CA GLN A 72 -10.06 -1.09 18.16
C GLN A 72 -10.43 0.39 18.17
N GLY A 73 -10.45 1.02 16.99
CA GLY A 73 -10.64 2.47 16.87
C GLY A 73 -9.36 3.31 16.94
N ALA A 74 -8.17 2.70 17.03
CA ALA A 74 -6.91 3.43 16.85
C ALA A 74 -6.80 3.98 15.41
N VAL A 75 -6.13 5.13 15.23
CA VAL A 75 -6.11 5.84 13.94
C VAL A 75 -4.77 6.29 13.42
N ILE A 76 -4.55 5.99 12.14
CA ILE A 76 -3.51 6.55 11.30
C ILE A 76 -4.09 7.78 10.62
N MET A 77 -3.31 8.85 10.54
CA MET A 77 -3.75 10.15 10.04
C MET A 77 -2.81 10.62 8.92
N GLY A 78 -3.37 11.26 7.89
CA GLY A 78 -2.57 11.75 6.76
C GLY A 78 -2.24 13.26 6.76
N VAL A 79 -2.70 14.08 7.70
CA VAL A 79 -2.78 15.54 7.45
C VAL A 79 -1.62 16.32 8.05
N TYR A 80 -0.46 16.37 7.40
CA TYR A 80 0.66 17.15 7.97
C TYR A 80 1.26 18.15 6.98
N ALA A 81 2.00 17.67 5.98
CA ALA A 81 2.93 18.54 5.27
C ALA A 81 2.26 19.64 4.42
N LEU A 82 1.23 19.31 3.63
CA LEU A 82 0.60 20.30 2.73
C LEU A 82 -0.36 21.26 3.44
N ALA A 83 -0.89 20.86 4.59
CA ALA A 83 -1.76 21.70 5.41
C ALA A 83 -0.98 22.57 6.41
N GLY A 84 0.37 22.50 6.40
CA GLY A 84 1.22 23.18 7.38
C GLY A 84 1.04 22.69 8.81
N GLN A 85 0.55 21.46 8.99
CA GLN A 85 0.33 20.85 10.30
C GLN A 85 1.49 19.90 10.63
N GLU A 86 1.89 19.85 11.90
CA GLU A 86 2.91 18.88 12.33
C GLU A 86 2.28 17.49 12.55
N ALA A 87 3.04 16.44 12.21
CA ALA A 87 2.68 15.07 12.57
C ALA A 87 2.52 14.94 14.10
N PRO A 88 1.43 14.34 14.61
CA PRO A 88 1.19 14.15 16.02
C PRO A 88 2.27 13.21 16.55
N GLN A 89 2.80 13.56 17.71
CA GLN A 89 3.85 12.78 18.36
C GLN A 89 3.34 11.46 18.97
N ALA A 90 2.01 11.27 19.04
CA ALA A 90 1.37 10.07 19.56
C ALA A 90 0.06 9.77 18.80
N MET A 91 -0.36 8.50 18.84
CA MET A 91 -1.72 8.12 18.45
C MET A 91 -2.71 8.74 19.43
N MET A 92 -3.35 9.82 19.03
CA MET A 92 -4.45 10.41 19.78
C MET A 92 -5.75 10.18 19.01
N ALA A 93 -6.86 10.16 19.73
CA ALA A 93 -8.15 10.31 19.07
C ALA A 93 -8.11 11.63 18.28
N PRO A 94 -8.47 11.63 16.99
CA PRO A 94 -8.45 12.84 16.20
C PRO A 94 -9.46 13.85 16.76
N SER A 95 -9.14 15.12 16.56
CA SER A 95 -10.11 16.18 16.77
C SER A 95 -11.11 16.13 15.62
N LEU A 96 -12.33 15.65 15.89
CA LEU A 96 -13.39 15.49 14.91
C LEU A 96 -14.54 16.47 15.15
N SER A 97 -15.25 16.81 14.07
CA SER A 97 -16.56 17.45 14.16
C SER A 97 -17.56 16.56 14.91
N ALA A 98 -18.67 17.15 15.40
CA ALA A 98 -19.73 16.38 16.05
C ALA A 98 -20.27 15.24 15.16
N LYS A 99 -20.42 15.50 13.85
CA LYS A 99 -20.83 14.49 12.87
C LYS A 99 -19.72 13.48 12.61
N GLY A 100 -18.47 13.94 12.50
CA GLY A 100 -17.28 13.09 12.35
C GLY A 100 -17.17 12.07 13.47
N LYS A 101 -17.40 12.50 14.72
CA LYS A 101 -17.44 11.62 15.89
C LYS A 101 -18.56 10.57 15.81
N VAL A 102 -19.75 10.94 15.32
CA VAL A 102 -20.83 9.98 15.11
C VAL A 102 -20.46 8.95 14.04
N LEU A 103 -19.84 9.37 12.93
CA LEU A 103 -19.36 8.44 11.91
C LEU A 103 -18.26 7.52 12.44
N TRP A 104 -17.28 8.08 13.14
CA TRP A 104 -16.22 7.33 13.81
C TRP A 104 -16.78 6.24 14.72
N ASP A 105 -17.77 6.59 15.55
CA ASP A 105 -18.39 5.66 16.48
C ASP A 105 -19.10 4.50 15.75
N LYS A 106 -19.70 4.77 14.58
CA LYS A 106 -20.25 3.72 13.71
C LYS A 106 -19.15 2.84 13.12
N ILE A 107 -18.10 3.41 12.54
CA ILE A 107 -17.01 2.64 11.91
C ILE A 107 -16.32 1.73 12.93
N ARG A 108 -15.99 2.27 14.12
CA ARG A 108 -15.31 1.48 15.16
C ARG A 108 -16.17 0.34 15.71
N THR A 109 -17.49 0.51 15.79
CA THR A 109 -18.39 -0.50 16.39
C THR A 109 -18.86 -1.55 15.38
N VAL A 110 -18.66 -1.33 14.08
CA VAL A 110 -19.03 -2.26 13.01
C VAL A 110 -20.49 -2.73 13.15
N PRO A 111 -21.49 -1.83 13.21
CA PRO A 111 -22.88 -2.26 13.34
C PRO A 111 -23.27 -3.09 12.11
N PRO A 112 -24.20 -4.06 12.23
CA PRO A 112 -24.58 -4.94 11.11
C PRO A 112 -25.06 -4.20 9.86
N THR A 113 -25.52 -2.96 10.02
CA THR A 113 -26.01 -2.10 8.93
C THR A 113 -24.90 -1.39 8.16
N LEU A 114 -23.65 -1.43 8.64
CA LEU A 114 -22.53 -0.75 8.02
C LEU A 114 -21.70 -1.75 7.21
N ARG A 115 -21.75 -1.62 5.88
CA ARG A 115 -20.91 -2.43 5.00
C ARG A 115 -19.46 -1.95 5.09
N GLN A 116 -18.59 -2.73 5.71
CA GLN A 116 -17.16 -2.44 5.78
C GLN A 116 -16.33 -3.71 5.81
N TYR A 117 -15.14 -3.63 5.23
CA TYR A 117 -14.19 -4.74 5.27
C TYR A 117 -13.56 -4.82 6.67
N THR A 118 -13.51 -6.02 7.26
CA THR A 118 -12.97 -6.25 8.63
C THR A 118 -11.94 -7.38 8.71
N GLY A 119 -11.50 -7.88 7.55
CA GLY A 119 -10.52 -8.96 7.44
C GLY A 119 -9.06 -8.53 7.67
N ARG A 120 -8.12 -9.25 7.08
CA ARG A 120 -6.68 -8.93 7.14
C ARG A 120 -6.39 -7.68 6.30
N GLY A 121 -5.66 -6.72 6.87
CA GLY A 121 -5.41 -5.43 6.22
C GLY A 121 -6.67 -4.57 6.09
N ALA A 122 -7.68 -4.85 6.91
CA ALA A 122 -8.89 -4.07 7.05
C ALA A 122 -8.60 -2.79 7.81
N TYR A 123 -8.15 -1.83 7.03
CA TYR A 123 -8.16 -0.45 7.44
C TYR A 123 -9.28 0.28 6.71
N SER A 124 -10.09 1.01 7.47
CA SER A 124 -11.21 1.78 6.94
C SER A 124 -10.87 3.26 6.95
N GLY A 125 -10.73 3.83 5.76
CA GLY A 125 -10.56 5.26 5.60
C GLY A 125 -11.85 6.01 5.93
N PHE A 126 -11.75 7.24 6.42
CA PHE A 126 -12.87 8.19 6.46
C PHE A 126 -12.35 9.62 6.34
N VAL A 127 -13.22 10.54 5.97
CA VAL A 127 -12.90 11.96 5.81
C VAL A 127 -13.79 12.78 6.72
N ASP A 128 -13.21 13.70 7.48
CA ASP A 128 -13.93 14.75 8.21
C ASP A 128 -13.54 16.13 7.69
N ASN A 129 -14.53 16.96 7.38
CA ASN A 129 -14.35 18.32 6.86
C ASN A 129 -14.41 19.40 7.98
N ASN A 130 -14.49 18.97 9.24
CA ASN A 130 -14.58 19.86 10.41
C ASN A 130 -15.72 20.91 10.33
N ASN A 131 -16.71 20.69 9.47
CA ASN A 131 -17.79 21.62 9.13
C ASN A 131 -17.35 23.02 8.67
N THR A 132 -16.18 23.18 8.05
CA THR A 132 -15.62 24.53 7.86
C THR A 132 -16.16 25.30 6.63
N VAL A 133 -16.53 24.66 5.50
CA VAL A 133 -17.24 25.27 4.34
C VAL A 133 -17.91 24.17 3.45
N GLY A 134 -19.13 24.38 2.93
CA GLY A 134 -19.71 23.57 1.82
C GLY A 134 -20.49 22.30 2.21
N ASN A 135 -20.46 21.25 1.36
CA ASN A 135 -20.98 19.92 1.72
C ASN A 135 -20.12 19.38 2.88
N THR A 136 -20.72 19.31 4.07
CA THR A 136 -20.03 19.31 5.37
C THR A 136 -20.08 17.96 6.09
N ASP A 137 -20.77 16.97 5.53
CA ASP A 137 -20.90 15.67 6.18
C ASP A 137 -19.61 14.86 6.05
N PRO A 138 -19.14 14.22 7.13
CA PRO A 138 -18.01 13.31 7.06
C PRO A 138 -18.35 12.13 6.14
N VAL A 139 -17.36 11.64 5.41
CA VAL A 139 -17.55 10.60 4.39
C VAL A 139 -16.81 9.33 4.78
N GLY A 140 -17.52 8.20 4.77
CA GLY A 140 -16.95 6.88 5.03
C GLY A 140 -18.01 5.87 5.48
N PRO A 141 -17.63 4.62 5.76
CA PRO A 141 -16.27 4.06 5.65
C PRO A 141 -15.82 3.88 4.20
N ARG A 142 -14.53 4.13 3.95
CA ARG A 142 -13.83 3.81 2.70
C ARG A 142 -12.96 2.59 2.97
N SER A 143 -13.53 1.40 2.83
CA SER A 143 -12.84 0.14 3.11
C SER A 143 -12.02 -0.35 1.93
N THR A 144 -10.98 -1.14 2.18
CA THR A 144 -10.21 -1.83 1.11
C THR A 144 -11.13 -2.47 0.08
N VAL A 145 -10.82 -2.24 -1.20
CA VAL A 145 -11.61 -2.70 -2.35
C VAL A 145 -10.73 -3.47 -3.32
N ARG A 146 -11.26 -4.54 -3.91
CA ARG A 146 -10.63 -5.26 -5.02
C ARG A 146 -11.12 -4.69 -6.35
N MET A 147 -10.17 -4.44 -7.25
CA MET A 147 -10.39 -3.98 -8.62
C MET A 147 -9.56 -4.83 -9.60
N VAL A 148 -9.65 -4.47 -10.89
CA VAL A 148 -8.78 -4.97 -11.95
C VAL A 148 -7.95 -3.81 -12.47
N ALA A 149 -6.66 -4.06 -12.72
CA ALA A 149 -5.80 -3.08 -13.38
C ALA A 149 -6.33 -2.76 -14.79
N PRO A 150 -6.29 -1.49 -15.24
CA PRO A 150 -6.72 -1.14 -16.59
C PRO A 150 -5.96 -1.94 -17.66
N PRO A 151 -6.62 -2.38 -18.74
CA PRO A 151 -5.94 -3.00 -19.86
C PRO A 151 -4.96 -2.02 -20.53
N PRO A 152 -3.89 -2.51 -21.18
CA PRO A 152 -3.06 -1.72 -22.07
C PRO A 152 -3.87 -0.85 -23.04
N GLY A 153 -3.55 0.45 -23.12
CA GLY A 153 -4.17 1.36 -24.08
C GLY A 153 -5.60 1.81 -23.74
N VAL A 154 -6.19 1.36 -22.63
CA VAL A 154 -7.43 1.94 -22.10
C VAL A 154 -7.08 3.24 -21.36
N ALA A 155 -7.79 4.31 -21.68
CA ALA A 155 -7.67 5.59 -20.98
C ALA A 155 -8.09 5.43 -19.51
N ALA A 156 -7.15 5.05 -18.65
CA ALA A 156 -7.24 5.39 -17.24
C ALA A 156 -7.19 6.93 -17.12
N PRO A 157 -7.63 7.53 -16.01
CA PRO A 157 -7.67 8.98 -15.85
C PRO A 157 -6.28 9.64 -15.93
N THR A 158 -5.19 8.87 -15.96
CA THR A 158 -3.81 9.34 -16.09
C THR A 158 -3.43 9.61 -17.54
N GLU A 159 -2.29 10.27 -17.77
CA GLU A 159 -1.58 10.07 -19.05
C GLU A 159 -1.44 8.55 -19.23
N ALA A 160 -1.89 8.01 -20.38
CA ALA A 160 -2.24 6.60 -20.54
C ALA A 160 -1.26 5.67 -19.78
N PRO A 161 -1.73 4.89 -18.80
CA PRO A 161 -0.84 4.15 -17.93
C PRO A 161 0.00 3.20 -18.77
N TYR A 162 1.30 3.15 -18.48
CA TYR A 162 2.16 2.15 -19.08
C TYR A 162 1.60 0.76 -18.78
N SER A 163 1.75 -0.16 -19.73
CA SER A 163 1.14 -1.49 -19.61
C SER A 163 1.69 -2.22 -18.40
N ARG A 164 0.80 -2.72 -17.53
CA ARG A 164 1.17 -3.59 -16.42
C ARG A 164 1.79 -4.87 -16.97
N TRP A 165 2.87 -5.33 -16.36
CA TRP A 165 3.48 -6.59 -16.75
C TRP A 165 2.68 -7.79 -16.22
N LEU A 166 2.34 -8.71 -17.12
CA LEU A 166 1.76 -10.01 -16.82
C LEU A 166 2.73 -11.09 -17.34
N PRO A 167 3.08 -12.12 -16.54
CA PRO A 167 3.90 -13.21 -17.04
C PRO A 167 3.19 -13.93 -18.19
N PRO A 168 3.92 -14.34 -19.25
CA PRO A 168 3.35 -15.11 -20.36
C PRO A 168 2.60 -16.35 -19.86
N GLU A 169 1.55 -16.75 -20.58
CA GLU A 169 0.82 -17.98 -20.26
C GLU A 169 1.78 -19.18 -20.28
N GLY A 170 1.71 -20.03 -19.24
CA GLY A 170 2.57 -21.19 -19.09
C GLY A 170 3.95 -20.92 -18.46
N ASP A 171 4.28 -19.66 -18.15
CA ASP A 171 5.50 -19.33 -17.39
C ASP A 171 5.52 -20.02 -16.01
N GLU A 172 6.70 -20.39 -15.54
CA GLU A 172 6.94 -21.03 -14.24
C GLU A 172 6.31 -20.26 -13.07
N LEU A 173 6.22 -18.92 -13.19
CA LEU A 173 5.56 -18.04 -12.23
C LEU A 173 4.06 -18.33 -12.06
N TRP A 174 3.40 -18.99 -13.02
CA TRP A 174 2.01 -19.43 -12.89
C TRP A 174 1.86 -20.64 -11.96
N LYS A 175 2.92 -21.45 -11.74
CA LYS A 175 2.80 -22.74 -11.04
C LYS A 175 2.20 -22.65 -9.65
N ALA A 176 2.61 -21.65 -8.85
CA ALA A 176 2.09 -21.47 -7.50
C ALA A 176 0.57 -21.18 -7.47
N ARG A 177 0.01 -20.66 -8.57
CA ARG A 177 -1.39 -20.26 -8.71
C ARG A 177 -2.26 -21.32 -9.39
N ARG A 178 -1.70 -22.49 -9.69
CA ARG A 178 -2.47 -23.59 -10.27
C ARG A 178 -3.43 -24.15 -9.23
N ARG A 179 -4.72 -24.19 -9.57
CA ARG A 179 -5.76 -24.73 -8.68
C ARG A 179 -5.53 -26.22 -8.42
N LYS A 180 -5.73 -26.63 -7.17
CA LYS A 180 -5.68 -28.02 -6.77
C LYS A 180 -6.65 -28.85 -7.62
N GLN A 181 -6.18 -29.99 -8.14
CA GLN A 181 -6.97 -30.97 -8.90
C GLN A 181 -7.67 -30.43 -10.16
N VAL A 182 -7.32 -29.22 -10.61
CA VAL A 182 -7.83 -28.62 -11.83
C VAL A 182 -6.65 -28.18 -12.71
N HIS A 183 -6.80 -28.24 -14.03
CA HIS A 183 -5.83 -27.71 -14.99
C HIS A 183 -6.01 -26.20 -15.24
N THR A 184 -6.48 -25.46 -14.24
CA THR A 184 -6.71 -24.00 -14.32
C THR A 184 -5.88 -23.27 -13.29
N HIS A 185 -5.75 -21.95 -13.43
CA HIS A 185 -5.08 -21.10 -12.46
C HIS A 185 -6.03 -20.03 -11.92
N VAL A 186 -5.71 -19.50 -10.75
CA VAL A 186 -6.34 -18.27 -10.25
C VAL A 186 -5.76 -17.05 -10.99
N PRO A 187 -6.50 -15.93 -11.10
CA PRO A 187 -6.02 -14.68 -11.72
C PRO A 187 -4.71 -14.15 -11.12
N TRP A 188 -3.99 -13.30 -11.87
CA TRP A 188 -2.73 -12.73 -11.36
C TRP A 188 -3.01 -11.70 -10.27
N GLY A 189 -2.17 -11.67 -9.25
CA GLY A 189 -2.29 -10.72 -8.14
C GLY A 189 -3.40 -10.99 -7.13
N LEU A 190 -4.14 -12.11 -7.20
CA LEU A 190 -5.17 -12.45 -6.21
C LEU A 190 -4.55 -12.69 -4.82
N ILE A 191 -5.04 -12.04 -3.76
CA ILE A 191 -4.60 -12.29 -2.37
C ILE A 191 -4.84 -13.77 -2.03
N GLY A 192 -3.78 -14.45 -1.57
CA GLY A 192 -3.80 -15.88 -1.31
C GLY A 192 -3.66 -16.75 -2.56
N GLY A 193 -3.38 -16.16 -3.73
CA GLY A 193 -3.32 -16.89 -5.00
C GLY A 193 -2.25 -17.98 -5.05
N ASP A 194 -1.14 -17.81 -4.33
CA ASP A 194 -0.07 -18.79 -4.16
C ASP A 194 -0.49 -20.03 -3.34
N THR A 195 -1.67 -19.97 -2.72
CA THR A 195 -2.28 -21.10 -1.99
C THR A 195 -3.27 -21.91 -2.83
N ALA A 196 -3.42 -21.59 -4.13
CA ALA A 196 -4.38 -22.28 -5.01
C ALA A 196 -4.14 -23.80 -5.13
N GLY A 197 -2.90 -24.26 -4.92
CA GLY A 197 -2.56 -25.68 -4.90
C GLY A 197 -2.84 -26.40 -3.57
N GLN A 198 -3.25 -25.67 -2.53
CA GLN A 198 -3.40 -26.17 -1.16
C GLN A 198 -4.85 -26.54 -0.84
N ASP A 199 -5.02 -27.45 0.13
CA ASP A 199 -6.34 -27.79 0.68
C ASP A 199 -6.97 -26.61 1.43
N PRO A 200 -8.30 -26.44 1.36
CA PRO A 200 -9.01 -25.54 2.25
C PRO A 200 -8.72 -25.83 3.72
N THR A 201 -8.73 -24.80 4.55
CA THR A 201 -8.60 -24.96 6.00
C THR A 201 -9.86 -25.62 6.60
N PRO A 202 -9.73 -26.33 7.73
CA PRO A 202 -10.88 -26.90 8.43
C PRO A 202 -11.92 -25.84 8.78
N GLY A 203 -13.20 -26.17 8.55
CA GLY A 203 -14.31 -25.23 8.73
C GLY A 203 -14.71 -24.47 7.47
N ASN A 204 -14.20 -24.85 6.29
CA ASN A 204 -14.59 -24.35 4.98
C ASN A 204 -16.12 -24.34 4.74
N THR A 205 -16.78 -23.26 5.17
CA THR A 205 -18.22 -23.03 4.97
C THR A 205 -18.53 -22.47 3.59
N THR A 206 -17.52 -22.08 2.81
CA THR A 206 -17.67 -21.49 1.48
C THR A 206 -17.84 -22.54 0.38
N GLY A 207 -17.52 -23.80 0.67
CA GLY A 207 -17.56 -24.90 -0.31
C GLY A 207 -16.40 -24.84 -1.32
N ALA A 208 -15.37 -24.03 -1.06
CA ALA A 208 -14.21 -23.91 -1.93
C ALA A 208 -13.44 -25.23 -2.06
N THR A 209 -12.85 -25.48 -3.22
CA THR A 209 -12.08 -26.72 -3.49
C THR A 209 -10.58 -26.57 -3.21
N ASN A 210 -10.11 -25.34 -3.03
CA ASN A 210 -8.73 -25.00 -2.67
C ASN A 210 -8.69 -23.77 -1.75
N LEU A 211 -7.54 -23.55 -1.11
CA LEU A 211 -7.38 -22.49 -0.11
C LEU A 211 -7.50 -21.07 -0.69
N SER A 212 -7.01 -20.83 -1.91
CA SER A 212 -7.13 -19.52 -2.55
C SER A 212 -8.60 -19.12 -2.74
N ASP A 213 -9.41 -20.02 -3.31
CA ASP A 213 -10.83 -19.76 -3.53
C ASP A 213 -11.58 -19.63 -2.17
N GLN A 214 -11.13 -20.33 -1.12
CA GLN A 214 -11.67 -20.16 0.23
C GLN A 214 -11.39 -18.75 0.77
N ILE A 215 -10.13 -18.30 0.70
CA ILE A 215 -9.70 -16.97 1.17
C ILE A 215 -10.48 -15.88 0.45
N GLU A 216 -10.62 -15.99 -0.88
CA GLU A 216 -11.38 -15.04 -1.68
C GLU A 216 -12.85 -14.95 -1.25
N ALA A 217 -13.51 -16.09 -1.10
CA ALA A 217 -14.90 -16.14 -0.64
C ALA A 217 -15.05 -15.60 0.79
N GLU A 218 -14.14 -15.92 1.70
CA GLU A 218 -14.16 -15.36 3.07
C GLU A 218 -13.96 -13.84 3.07
N MET A 219 -13.02 -13.30 2.28
CA MET A 219 -12.82 -11.86 2.17
C MET A 219 -14.11 -11.14 1.75
N ARG A 220 -14.83 -11.69 0.77
CA ARG A 220 -16.09 -11.13 0.26
C ARG A 220 -17.24 -11.32 1.23
N ASP A 221 -17.52 -12.56 1.61
CA ASP A 221 -18.79 -12.98 2.20
C ASP A 221 -18.77 -12.89 3.73
N ARG A 222 -17.61 -13.19 4.35
CA ARG A 222 -17.44 -13.12 5.82
C ARG A 222 -16.93 -11.77 6.28
N TYR A 223 -15.96 -11.22 5.57
CA TYR A 223 -15.26 -10.01 6.00
C TYR A 223 -15.74 -8.75 5.31
N GLY A 224 -16.55 -8.83 4.24
CA GLY A 224 -17.23 -7.69 3.63
C GLY A 224 -16.40 -6.88 2.62
N MET A 225 -15.31 -7.42 2.08
CA MET A 225 -14.54 -6.74 1.02
C MET A 225 -15.41 -6.58 -0.23
N VAL A 226 -15.42 -5.39 -0.80
CA VAL A 226 -16.12 -5.13 -2.06
C VAL A 226 -15.22 -5.51 -3.23
N PHE A 227 -15.77 -6.30 -4.16
CA PHE A 227 -15.15 -6.62 -5.44
C PHE A 227 -15.91 -5.86 -6.53
N THR A 228 -15.25 -4.95 -7.25
CA THR A 228 -15.91 -4.15 -8.30
C THR A 228 -16.06 -4.89 -9.62
N CYS A 229 -15.23 -5.92 -9.82
CA CYS A 229 -15.24 -6.79 -10.98
C CYS A 229 -14.63 -8.15 -10.64
N GLU A 230 -14.87 -9.13 -11.52
CA GLU A 230 -14.25 -10.45 -11.46
C GLU A 230 -13.03 -10.50 -12.40
N PRO A 231 -11.80 -10.67 -11.88
CA PRO A 231 -10.60 -10.75 -12.70
C PRO A 231 -10.57 -12.05 -13.50
N THR A 232 -10.16 -11.96 -14.76
CA THR A 232 -9.86 -13.12 -15.61
C THR A 232 -8.37 -13.47 -15.56
N MET A 233 -7.99 -14.52 -16.28
CA MET A 233 -6.59 -14.97 -16.40
C MET A 233 -5.66 -13.98 -17.11
N SER A 234 -6.22 -13.09 -17.93
CA SER A 234 -5.48 -12.00 -18.59
C SER A 234 -5.46 -10.71 -17.77
N ASP A 235 -6.12 -10.69 -16.61
CA ASP A 235 -6.21 -9.53 -15.75
C ASP A 235 -5.25 -9.62 -14.55
N ILE A 236 -5.01 -8.46 -13.96
CA ILE A 236 -4.30 -8.33 -12.68
C ILE A 236 -5.30 -7.82 -11.65
N ALA A 237 -5.60 -8.64 -10.65
CA ALA A 237 -6.35 -8.22 -9.47
C ALA A 237 -5.52 -7.20 -8.69
N THR A 238 -6.14 -6.09 -8.31
CA THR A 238 -5.52 -5.03 -7.52
C THR A 238 -6.34 -4.67 -6.31
N TYR A 239 -5.69 -4.13 -5.28
CA TYR A 239 -6.35 -3.75 -4.02
C TYR A 239 -5.98 -2.34 -3.62
N THR A 240 -6.98 -1.49 -3.43
CA THR A 240 -6.76 -0.12 -2.94
C THR A 240 -7.20 -0.03 -1.48
N HIS A 241 -6.25 0.28 -0.60
CA HIS A 241 -6.49 0.36 0.85
C HIS A 241 -7.31 1.59 1.25
N GLY A 242 -7.94 1.51 2.43
CA GLY A 242 -8.88 2.52 2.91
C GLY A 242 -8.31 3.94 3.02
N MET A 243 -7.12 4.12 3.61
CA MET A 243 -6.47 5.45 3.67
C MET A 243 -6.31 6.08 2.29
N ILE A 244 -5.91 5.29 1.29
CA ILE A 244 -5.66 5.79 -0.07
C ILE A 244 -6.97 6.31 -0.69
N GLN A 245 -8.07 5.57 -0.51
CA GLN A 245 -9.40 6.01 -0.92
C GLN A 245 -9.85 7.28 -0.17
N ALA A 246 -9.58 7.37 1.13
CA ALA A 246 -9.90 8.56 1.92
C ALA A 246 -9.09 9.79 1.45
N ILE A 247 -7.83 9.64 1.05
CA ILE A 247 -7.01 10.73 0.52
C ILE A 247 -7.60 11.28 -0.78
N TYR A 248 -7.96 10.43 -1.76
CA TYR A 248 -8.64 10.91 -2.98
C TYR A 248 -9.92 11.67 -2.61
N LYS A 249 -10.68 11.15 -1.65
CA LYS A 249 -11.93 11.78 -1.24
C LYS A 249 -11.70 13.13 -0.56
N ALA A 250 -10.70 13.23 0.32
CA ALA A 250 -10.35 14.48 0.97
C ALA A 250 -9.95 15.56 -0.06
N TYR A 251 -9.13 15.21 -1.05
CA TYR A 251 -8.79 16.12 -2.14
C TYR A 251 -10.01 16.55 -2.97
N ALA A 252 -10.91 15.63 -3.28
CA ALA A 252 -12.12 15.94 -4.04
C ALA A 252 -13.05 16.89 -3.29
N LEU A 253 -13.12 16.79 -1.97
CA LEU A 253 -13.93 17.66 -1.11
C LEU A 253 -13.25 19.01 -0.79
N GLY A 254 -11.92 19.06 -0.81
CA GLY A 254 -11.14 20.29 -0.71
C GLY A 254 -10.19 20.36 0.50
N PRO A 255 -9.46 21.47 0.65
CA PRO A 255 -8.30 21.58 1.56
C PRO A 255 -8.63 21.48 3.05
N SER A 256 -9.90 21.67 3.44
CA SER A 256 -10.35 21.55 4.82
C SER A 256 -10.60 20.10 5.26
N CYS A 257 -10.51 19.14 4.35
CA CYS A 257 -10.83 17.75 4.60
C CYS A 257 -9.60 16.95 5.06
N ALA A 258 -9.77 16.22 6.16
CA ALA A 258 -8.75 15.37 6.74
C ALA A 258 -9.09 13.89 6.50
N PRO A 259 -8.25 13.11 5.80
CA PRO A 259 -8.37 11.67 5.75
C PRO A 259 -7.75 11.03 7.00
N TYR A 260 -8.47 10.05 7.51
CA TYR A 260 -8.11 9.24 8.65
C TYR A 260 -8.30 7.77 8.28
N GLU A 261 -7.57 6.88 8.93
CA GLU A 261 -7.70 5.45 8.74
C GLU A 261 -7.86 4.77 10.10
N ILE A 262 -9.01 4.14 10.29
CA ILE A 262 -9.40 3.45 11.53
C ILE A 262 -9.12 1.96 11.38
N ALA A 263 -8.44 1.39 12.37
CA ALA A 263 -8.31 -0.06 12.47
C ALA A 263 -9.64 -0.68 12.94
N VAL A 264 -10.19 -1.58 12.13
CA VAL A 264 -11.48 -2.25 12.35
C VAL A 264 -11.33 -3.77 12.34
N GLY A 265 -12.23 -4.45 13.05
CA GLY A 265 -12.25 -5.90 13.14
C GLY A 265 -11.10 -6.50 13.98
N ASP A 266 -11.02 -7.83 13.95
CA ASP A 266 -10.13 -8.61 14.83
C ASP A 266 -8.88 -9.17 14.14
N LEU A 267 -8.76 -9.01 12.81
CA LEU A 267 -7.63 -9.56 12.06
C LEU A 267 -6.55 -8.52 11.74
N THR A 268 -6.87 -7.23 11.80
CA THR A 268 -5.91 -6.15 11.55
C THR A 268 -5.51 -5.53 12.88
N LYS A 269 -4.27 -5.79 13.29
CA LYS A 269 -3.71 -5.32 14.57
C LYS A 269 -2.53 -4.36 14.41
N LYS A 270 -2.08 -4.10 13.19
CA LYS A 270 -0.93 -3.22 12.95
C LYS A 270 -1.42 -1.78 12.88
N MET A 271 -0.71 -0.84 13.51
CA MET A 271 -1.01 0.61 13.42
C MET A 271 0.08 1.32 12.62
N ALA A 272 0.36 0.79 11.42
CA ALA A 272 1.38 1.31 10.51
C ALA A 272 0.92 1.13 9.07
N SER A 273 1.22 2.11 8.22
CA SER A 273 0.99 2.01 6.78
C SER A 273 2.03 1.10 6.13
N CYS A 274 1.59 0.18 5.26
CA CYS A 274 2.51 -0.62 4.47
C CYS A 274 3.33 0.27 3.54
N LEU A 275 4.52 -0.18 3.14
CA LEU A 275 5.43 0.63 2.31
C LEU A 275 4.74 1.19 1.05
N THR A 276 3.90 0.42 0.35
CA THR A 276 3.19 0.92 -0.83
C THR A 276 2.23 2.07 -0.52
N CYS A 277 1.43 1.95 0.55
CA CYS A 277 0.61 3.05 1.04
C CYS A 277 1.46 4.27 1.40
N THR A 278 2.57 4.05 2.13
CA THR A 278 3.51 5.10 2.54
C THR A 278 4.08 5.86 1.34
N LEU A 279 4.51 5.16 0.28
CA LEU A 279 5.02 5.78 -0.93
C LEU A 279 3.96 6.69 -1.58
N PHE A 280 2.71 6.22 -1.68
CA PHE A 280 1.62 7.06 -2.18
C PHE A 280 1.36 8.26 -1.28
N MET A 281 1.17 8.01 0.01
CA MET A 281 0.91 9.00 1.05
C MET A 281 1.97 10.10 1.06
N HIS A 282 3.26 9.77 1.03
CA HIS A 282 4.33 10.76 0.93
C HIS A 282 4.30 11.52 -0.38
N ALA A 283 4.06 10.85 -1.51
CA ALA A 283 4.07 11.50 -2.80
C ALA A 283 2.99 12.57 -2.95
N VAL A 284 1.84 12.35 -2.32
CA VAL A 284 0.69 13.26 -2.33
C VAL A 284 0.65 14.17 -1.11
N GLY A 285 1.68 14.17 -0.26
CA GLY A 285 1.80 15.10 0.86
C GLY A 285 0.96 14.76 2.11
N TYR A 286 0.55 13.50 2.24
CA TYR A 286 -0.17 12.96 3.39
C TYR A 286 0.64 11.88 4.15
N PRO A 287 1.86 12.17 4.65
CA PRO A 287 2.75 11.15 5.21
C PRO A 287 2.12 10.44 6.42
N PRO A 288 2.26 9.10 6.55
CA PRO A 288 1.74 8.37 7.69
C PRO A 288 2.57 8.65 8.95
N ASN A 289 1.97 8.42 10.11
CA ASN A 289 2.64 8.49 11.41
C ASN A 289 3.54 7.28 11.72
N SER A 290 3.31 6.15 11.06
CA SER A 290 4.04 4.89 11.25
C SER A 290 4.09 4.10 9.95
N ILE A 291 5.22 3.45 9.68
CA ILE A 291 5.51 2.79 8.41
C ILE A 291 6.02 1.38 8.70
N HIS A 292 5.49 0.33 8.05
CA HIS A 292 6.01 -1.02 8.23
C HIS A 292 6.42 -1.70 6.92
N LEU A 293 7.33 -2.68 7.02
CA LEU A 293 7.82 -3.50 5.91
C LEU A 293 6.98 -4.79 5.73
N GLY A 294 5.65 -4.67 5.77
CA GLY A 294 4.74 -5.80 5.50
C GLY A 294 4.51 -6.05 4.02
N SER A 295 3.48 -6.83 3.70
CA SER A 295 3.13 -7.15 2.31
C SER A 295 2.16 -6.12 1.73
N GLY A 296 2.50 -5.51 0.59
CA GLY A 296 1.58 -4.68 -0.21
C GLY A 296 0.82 -5.49 -1.26
N GLU A 297 0.25 -6.65 -0.88
CA GLU A 297 -0.28 -7.69 -1.78
C GLU A 297 -1.17 -7.12 -2.90
N SER A 298 -0.60 -7.01 -4.11
CA SER A 298 -1.21 -6.38 -5.29
C SER A 298 -1.82 -4.99 -5.05
N TRP A 299 -1.19 -4.20 -4.18
CA TRP A 299 -1.61 -2.85 -3.90
C TRP A 299 -1.62 -2.00 -5.20
N ALA A 300 -2.64 -1.14 -5.36
CA ALA A 300 -2.67 -0.16 -6.44
C ALA A 300 -3.42 1.14 -6.04
N PRO A 301 -3.09 2.28 -6.67
CA PRO A 301 -3.94 3.46 -6.63
C PRO A 301 -5.30 3.19 -7.28
N LEU A 302 -6.25 4.13 -7.11
CA LEU A 302 -7.49 4.09 -7.88
C LEU A 302 -7.20 4.42 -9.34
N PHE A 303 -7.86 3.70 -10.25
CA PHE A 303 -7.86 4.00 -11.69
C PHE A 303 -9.21 4.52 -12.19
N ALA A 304 -10.21 4.59 -11.32
CA ALA A 304 -11.51 5.16 -11.61
C ALA A 304 -12.16 5.62 -10.30
N PRO A 305 -13.08 6.60 -10.34
CA PRO A 305 -13.88 6.94 -9.18
C PRO A 305 -14.59 5.72 -8.59
N TYR A 306 -14.58 5.62 -7.27
CA TYR A 306 -15.20 4.52 -6.54
C TYR A 306 -15.97 5.06 -5.36
N ASN A 307 -17.30 5.04 -5.47
CA ASN A 307 -18.25 5.48 -4.44
C ASN A 307 -19.32 4.40 -4.25
N PRO A 308 -19.08 3.42 -3.36
CA PRO A 308 -20.03 2.33 -3.15
C PRO A 308 -21.38 2.80 -2.58
N ASP A 309 -21.41 3.95 -1.89
CA ASP A 309 -22.57 4.46 -1.16
C ASP A 309 -23.08 5.82 -1.68
N GLY A 310 -22.66 6.26 -2.86
CA GLY A 310 -23.01 7.60 -3.35
C GLY A 310 -22.66 7.86 -4.81
N PRO A 311 -23.11 9.01 -5.36
CA PRO A 311 -22.74 9.42 -6.70
C PRO A 311 -21.24 9.74 -6.78
N THR A 312 -20.68 9.61 -7.97
CA THR A 312 -19.35 10.12 -8.28
C THR A 312 -19.37 11.64 -8.40
N GLU A 313 -18.46 12.30 -7.70
CA GLU A 313 -18.32 13.74 -7.72
C GLU A 313 -17.64 14.20 -9.02
N PRO A 314 -18.06 15.34 -9.59
CA PRO A 314 -17.62 15.76 -10.92
C PRO A 314 -16.09 15.89 -11.08
N ASN A 315 -15.37 16.20 -10.01
CA ASN A 315 -13.92 16.42 -10.01
C ASN A 315 -13.09 15.17 -9.62
N GLU A 316 -13.70 14.07 -9.19
CA GLU A 316 -12.95 12.91 -8.68
C GLU A 316 -12.02 12.29 -9.72
N ILE A 317 -12.41 12.26 -10.99
CA ILE A 317 -11.56 11.77 -12.09
C ILE A 317 -10.28 12.61 -12.18
N GLY A 318 -10.40 13.94 -12.12
CA GLY A 318 -9.26 14.85 -12.14
C GLY A 318 -8.36 14.69 -10.93
N VAL A 319 -8.94 14.53 -9.73
CA VAL A 319 -8.19 14.26 -8.50
C VAL A 319 -7.41 12.94 -8.60
N ILE A 320 -8.04 11.87 -9.07
CA ILE A 320 -7.37 10.57 -9.25
C ILE A 320 -6.19 10.71 -10.20
N ARG A 321 -6.38 11.38 -11.34
CA ARG A 321 -5.30 11.67 -12.29
C ARG A 321 -4.14 12.40 -11.62
N ASP A 322 -4.43 13.52 -10.97
CA ASP A 322 -3.40 14.44 -10.48
C ASP A 322 -2.58 13.80 -9.35
N LEU A 323 -3.24 13.10 -8.42
CA LEU A 323 -2.56 12.38 -7.34
C LEU A 323 -1.76 11.17 -7.85
N ASN A 324 -2.28 10.44 -8.83
CA ASN A 324 -1.54 9.34 -9.45
C ASN A 324 -0.30 9.85 -10.18
N ASN A 325 -0.41 10.96 -10.91
CA ASN A 325 0.73 11.58 -11.59
C ASN A 325 1.80 12.06 -10.59
N ALA A 326 1.39 12.67 -9.48
CA ALA A 326 2.32 13.03 -8.40
C ALA A 326 3.03 11.79 -7.82
N TRP A 327 2.29 10.70 -7.63
CA TRP A 327 2.85 9.43 -7.19
C TRP A 327 3.83 8.82 -8.20
N TYR A 328 3.49 8.80 -9.49
CA TYR A 328 4.37 8.29 -10.55
C TYR A 328 5.69 9.07 -10.62
N GLU A 329 5.62 10.40 -10.56
CA GLU A 329 6.80 11.26 -10.60
C GLU A 329 7.73 11.00 -9.40
N ARG A 330 7.14 10.87 -8.20
CA ARG A 330 7.90 10.54 -6.99
C ARG A 330 8.50 9.12 -7.04
N CYS A 331 7.77 8.15 -7.56
CA CYS A 331 8.29 6.80 -7.79
C CYS A 331 9.52 6.81 -8.71
N ARG A 332 9.53 7.67 -9.74
CA ARG A 332 10.68 7.82 -10.64
C ARG A 332 11.89 8.38 -9.91
N ALA A 333 11.71 9.42 -9.10
CA ALA A 333 12.79 9.99 -8.29
C ALA A 333 13.36 8.94 -7.31
N TRP A 334 12.50 8.25 -6.57
CA TRP A 334 12.92 7.22 -5.61
C TRP A 334 13.56 6.01 -6.27
N LEU A 335 13.08 5.54 -7.42
CA LEU A 335 13.73 4.43 -8.13
C LEU A 335 15.13 4.81 -8.62
N LYS A 336 15.30 6.00 -9.22
CA LYS A 336 16.61 6.47 -9.68
C LYS A 336 17.59 6.60 -8.51
N MET A 337 17.19 7.30 -7.45
CA MET A 337 18.01 7.47 -6.24
C MET A 337 18.32 6.11 -5.59
N GLY A 338 17.32 5.24 -5.50
CA GLY A 338 17.46 3.90 -4.96
C GLY A 338 18.45 3.01 -5.70
N LEU A 339 18.51 3.12 -7.04
CA LEU A 339 19.47 2.38 -7.85
C LEU A 339 20.90 2.89 -7.67
N GLU A 340 21.08 4.19 -7.38
CA GLU A 340 22.40 4.74 -6.98
C GLU A 340 22.83 4.25 -5.60
N ILE A 341 21.89 4.15 -4.65
CA ILE A 341 22.15 3.62 -3.30
C ILE A 341 22.49 2.13 -3.35
N LEU A 342 21.84 1.38 -4.25
CA LEU A 342 22.02 -0.05 -4.43
C LEU A 342 23.30 -0.39 -5.24
N ASP A 343 24.43 0.17 -4.81
CA ASP A 343 25.74 -0.05 -5.43
C ASP A 343 26.30 -1.47 -5.16
N ASP A 344 27.44 -1.80 -5.76
CA ASP A 344 28.06 -3.13 -5.66
C ASP A 344 28.52 -3.51 -4.24
N ALA A 345 28.67 -2.52 -3.35
CA ALA A 345 29.03 -2.74 -1.96
C ALA A 345 27.81 -3.14 -1.12
N HIS A 346 26.60 -2.74 -1.50
CA HIS A 346 25.39 -2.95 -0.70
C HIS A 346 24.39 -3.95 -1.30
N ILE A 347 24.51 -4.28 -2.59
CA ILE A 347 23.65 -5.28 -3.24
C ILE A 347 24.22 -6.70 -3.12
N ALA A 348 23.36 -7.65 -2.78
CA ALA A 348 23.70 -9.07 -2.83
C ALA A 348 24.08 -9.51 -4.26
N PRO A 349 25.11 -10.37 -4.45
CA PRO A 349 25.64 -10.69 -5.77
C PRO A 349 24.58 -11.27 -6.74
N GLY A 350 23.68 -12.10 -6.23
CA GLY A 350 22.59 -12.71 -7.01
C GLY A 350 21.56 -11.71 -7.56
N HIS A 351 21.57 -10.45 -7.11
CA HIS A 351 20.62 -9.42 -7.54
C HIS A 351 21.24 -8.33 -8.43
N ARG A 352 22.55 -8.38 -8.70
CA ARG A 352 23.26 -7.38 -9.55
C ARG A 352 22.69 -7.28 -10.96
N ALA A 353 22.48 -8.43 -11.62
CA ALA A 353 21.88 -8.47 -12.95
C ALA A 353 20.46 -7.88 -12.97
N SER A 354 19.67 -8.11 -11.92
CA SER A 354 18.33 -7.51 -11.80
C SER A 354 18.40 -6.00 -11.64
N ARG A 355 19.31 -5.47 -10.82
CA ARG A 355 19.53 -4.02 -10.69
C ARG A 355 19.91 -3.40 -12.04
N GLU A 356 20.86 -4.01 -12.74
CA GLU A 356 21.31 -3.54 -14.06
C GLU A 356 20.20 -3.56 -15.10
N ALA A 357 19.39 -4.63 -15.12
CA ALA A 357 18.23 -4.74 -15.99
C ALA A 357 17.21 -3.64 -15.71
N VAL A 358 16.89 -3.36 -14.43
CA VAL A 358 15.97 -2.28 -14.05
C VAL A 358 16.55 -0.91 -14.43
N ALA A 359 17.84 -0.68 -14.19
CA ALA A 359 18.50 0.58 -14.54
C ALA A 359 18.51 0.81 -16.07
N ALA A 360 18.85 -0.23 -16.85
CA ALA A 360 18.82 -0.16 -18.31
C ALA A 360 17.40 0.07 -18.84
N TYR A 361 16.41 -0.61 -18.27
CA TYR A 361 15.01 -0.49 -18.66
C TYR A 361 14.44 0.90 -18.38
N LEU A 362 14.72 1.48 -17.20
CA LEU A 362 14.35 2.86 -16.86
C LEU A 362 15.04 3.88 -17.77
N LYS A 363 16.30 3.64 -18.16
CA LYS A 363 17.03 4.51 -19.08
C LYS A 363 16.45 4.46 -20.49
N ALA A 364 16.05 3.29 -20.97
CA ALA A 364 15.48 3.11 -22.30
C ALA A 364 14.08 3.73 -22.46
N HIS A 365 13.40 4.00 -21.35
CA HIS A 365 12.03 4.52 -21.31
C HIS A 365 11.96 5.75 -20.40
N ASP A 366 12.98 6.59 -20.42
CA ASP A 366 13.08 7.72 -19.50
C ASP A 366 12.01 8.80 -19.76
N THR A 367 11.40 8.82 -20.95
CA THR A 367 10.29 9.70 -21.31
C THR A 367 8.92 9.20 -20.85
N GLU A 368 8.80 7.97 -20.37
CA GLU A 368 7.52 7.37 -19.95
C GLU A 368 7.19 7.75 -18.49
N PRO A 369 6.25 8.68 -18.24
CA PRO A 369 6.08 9.27 -16.90
C PRO A 369 5.53 8.28 -15.87
N THR A 370 4.72 7.31 -16.30
CA THR A 370 4.05 6.36 -15.40
C THR A 370 4.88 5.10 -15.12
N LEU A 371 5.90 4.81 -15.93
CA LEU A 371 6.65 3.55 -15.92
C LEU A 371 7.18 3.17 -14.54
N SER A 372 7.74 4.14 -13.82
CA SER A 372 8.38 3.92 -12.52
C SER A 372 7.39 3.44 -11.46
N GLY A 373 6.17 3.99 -11.45
CA GLY A 373 5.12 3.48 -10.57
C GLY A 373 4.62 2.11 -11.03
N ILE A 374 4.51 1.87 -12.34
CA ILE A 374 4.11 0.55 -12.86
C ILE A 374 5.09 -0.55 -12.43
N LEU A 375 6.41 -0.31 -12.50
CA LEU A 375 7.42 -1.26 -12.00
C LEU A 375 7.26 -1.57 -10.50
N ILE A 376 6.82 -0.59 -9.71
CA ILE A 376 6.50 -0.78 -8.29
C ILE A 376 5.22 -1.59 -8.13
N LEU A 377 4.17 -1.29 -8.88
CA LEU A 377 2.91 -2.05 -8.86
C LEU A 377 3.14 -3.51 -9.26
N ASP A 378 3.94 -3.77 -10.29
CA ASP A 378 4.24 -5.11 -10.76
C ASP A 378 5.05 -5.90 -9.74
N ALA A 379 6.00 -5.25 -9.06
CA ALA A 379 6.77 -5.88 -7.99
C ALA A 379 5.89 -6.40 -6.84
N VAL A 380 4.76 -5.73 -6.55
CA VAL A 380 3.85 -6.13 -5.47
C VAL A 380 2.74 -7.08 -5.87
N THR A 381 2.62 -7.40 -7.16
CA THR A 381 1.74 -8.50 -7.61
C THR A 381 2.28 -9.88 -7.25
N VAL A 382 3.59 -9.98 -7.01
CA VAL A 382 4.18 -11.13 -6.34
C VAL A 382 4.00 -10.90 -4.83
N HIS A 383 3.32 -11.80 -4.14
CA HIS A 383 2.95 -11.58 -2.75
C HIS A 383 4.06 -11.98 -1.81
N GLU A 384 4.69 -10.99 -1.18
CA GLU A 384 5.75 -11.21 -0.21
C GLU A 384 5.94 -9.98 0.68
N PRO A 385 6.26 -10.14 1.98
CA PRO A 385 6.63 -9.01 2.83
C PRO A 385 7.84 -8.24 2.29
N GLU A 386 7.77 -6.91 2.31
CA GLU A 386 8.88 -6.07 1.89
C GLU A 386 10.15 -6.28 2.71
N LEU A 387 9.99 -6.67 3.98
CA LEU A 387 11.08 -7.10 4.84
C LEU A 387 11.94 -8.18 4.16
N ASN A 388 11.29 -9.21 3.60
CA ASN A 388 11.98 -10.34 3.00
C ASN A 388 12.64 -9.94 1.67
N ARG A 389 11.94 -9.15 0.84
CA ARG A 389 12.47 -8.65 -0.43
C ARG A 389 13.74 -7.83 -0.23
N ILE A 390 13.70 -6.88 0.70
CA ILE A 390 14.83 -6.01 1.03
C ILE A 390 15.96 -6.84 1.64
N SER A 391 15.66 -7.71 2.60
CA SER A 391 16.65 -8.57 3.27
C SER A 391 17.46 -9.44 2.30
N ARG A 392 16.83 -9.96 1.25
CA ARG A 392 17.52 -10.76 0.22
C ARG A 392 18.30 -9.93 -0.77
N THR A 393 17.83 -8.71 -1.04
CA THR A 393 18.48 -7.82 -2.02
C THR A 393 19.74 -7.16 -1.45
N LEU A 394 19.78 -6.87 -0.16
CA LEU A 394 20.90 -6.21 0.51
C LEU A 394 21.87 -7.21 1.15
N GLN A 395 23.18 -6.95 1.06
CA GLN A 395 24.22 -7.77 1.70
C GLN A 395 24.69 -7.19 3.02
#